data_AF-A0A845R4W2-F1
#
_entry.id   AF-A0A845R4W2-F1
#
_cell.length_a   1.000
_cell.length_b   1.000
_cell.length_c   1.000
_cell.angle_alpha   90.00
_cell.angle_beta   90.00
_cell.angle_gamma   90.00
#
_symmetry.space_group_name_H-M   'P 1'
#
loop_
_entity.id
_entity.type
_entity.pdbx_description
1 polymer ?
#
loop_
_entity_poly.entity_id
_entity_poly.type
_entity_poly.pdbx_seq_one_letter_code
_entity_poly.pdbx_strand_id
1 'polypeptide(L)'
;MMKKLIKLNLDDLALYLAVEGGLFLVIQIIIGCVMRFGRPDTSVTVSCILFPIVGGFTALVAGISHVGVSFDQALRFGQTRKRALGLTLGLCAFESAFALALGGLLAAVERFLCVPLWARLSGMNGWVMGGSGVMEFAVSPGHDAPITGKIFENMAGELVPVPEKTLIIETFTLDWYWWLLIFALAVGGGMIVGAVLQRFGGKGGWIIWGICVVPMLLLQIFPRELVSSVELMVPVLAVLFVAGFLWSLWSLLHAVVRS
;
A
#
# COMPACT_ATOMS: atom_id res chain seq x y z
N MET A 1 -3.03 20.38 -21.19
CA MET A 1 -2.39 20.70 -19.89
C MET A 1 -1.70 19.48 -19.28
N MET A 2 -2.38 18.34 -19.18
CA MET A 2 -1.85 17.06 -18.65
C MET A 2 -0.51 16.61 -19.25
N LYS A 3 -0.35 16.64 -20.58
CA LYS A 3 0.92 16.30 -21.26
C LYS A 3 2.13 17.12 -20.77
N LYS A 4 1.93 18.39 -20.43
CA LYS A 4 3.02 19.26 -19.91
C LYS A 4 3.39 18.87 -18.48
N LEU A 5 2.41 18.53 -17.66
CA LEU A 5 2.62 18.12 -16.27
C LEU A 5 3.38 16.79 -16.20
N ILE A 6 2.99 15.80 -17.03
CA ILE A 6 3.69 14.52 -17.14
C ILE A 6 5.14 14.71 -17.60
N LYS A 7 5.36 15.58 -18.60
CA LYS A 7 6.72 15.83 -19.12
C LYS A 7 7.62 16.54 -18.09
N LEU A 8 7.04 17.33 -17.19
CA LEU A 8 7.78 18.05 -16.16
C LEU A 8 8.24 17.12 -15.02
N ASN A 9 7.42 16.14 -14.65
CA ASN A 9 7.65 15.23 -13.52
C ASN A 9 8.06 13.83 -13.98
N LEU A 10 8.69 13.70 -15.14
CA LEU A 10 8.98 12.40 -15.73
C LEU A 10 9.97 11.60 -14.86
N ASP A 11 10.91 12.28 -14.22
CA ASP A 11 11.88 11.67 -13.31
C ASP A 11 11.20 11.11 -12.06
N ASP A 12 10.26 11.87 -11.46
CA ASP A 12 9.49 11.41 -10.31
C ASP A 12 8.59 10.23 -10.68
N LEU A 13 7.91 10.29 -11.84
CA LEU A 13 7.11 9.18 -12.37
C LEU A 13 7.96 7.94 -12.65
N ALA A 14 9.18 8.12 -13.17
CA ALA A 14 10.13 7.04 -13.40
C ALA A 14 10.59 6.42 -12.08
N LEU A 15 10.73 7.19 -11.00
CA LEU A 15 11.02 6.67 -9.67
C LEU A 15 9.91 5.74 -9.17
N TYR A 16 8.64 6.14 -9.25
CA TYR A 16 7.51 5.27 -8.89
C TYR A 16 7.49 3.99 -9.74
N LEU A 17 7.73 4.12 -11.05
CA LEU A 17 7.81 2.98 -11.96
C LEU A 17 8.95 2.03 -11.60
N ALA A 18 10.13 2.56 -11.26
CA ALA A 18 11.29 1.78 -10.90
C ALA A 18 11.11 1.05 -9.56
N VAL A 19 10.54 1.73 -8.55
CA VAL A 19 10.32 1.14 -7.22
C VAL A 19 9.23 0.07 -7.27
N GLU A 20 8.03 0.40 -7.75
CA GLU A 20 6.92 -0.55 -7.78
C GLU A 20 7.14 -1.64 -8.83
N GLY A 21 7.57 -1.27 -10.04
CA GLY A 21 7.85 -2.21 -11.13
C GLY A 21 9.06 -3.10 -10.84
N GLY A 22 10.12 -2.56 -10.23
CA GLY A 22 11.28 -3.34 -9.81
C GLY A 22 10.92 -4.37 -8.74
N LEU A 23 10.19 -3.94 -7.70
CA LEU A 23 9.72 -4.84 -6.66
C LEU A 23 8.78 -5.92 -7.23
N PHE A 24 7.88 -5.53 -8.13
CA PHE A 24 7.02 -6.47 -8.86
C PHE A 24 7.83 -7.55 -9.56
N LEU A 25 8.79 -7.16 -10.40
CA LEU A 25 9.60 -8.13 -11.14
C LEU A 25 10.34 -9.08 -10.21
N VAL A 26 10.95 -8.58 -9.14
CA VAL A 26 11.66 -9.42 -8.15
C VAL A 26 10.71 -10.46 -7.55
N ILE A 27 9.53 -10.04 -7.11
CA ILE A 27 8.54 -10.95 -6.52
C ILE A 27 8.08 -12.00 -7.54
N GLN A 28 7.74 -11.57 -8.76
CA GLN A 28 7.27 -12.47 -9.81
C GLN A 28 8.33 -13.48 -10.25
N ILE A 29 9.60 -13.08 -10.28
CA ILE A 29 10.74 -13.98 -10.56
C ILE A 29 10.87 -15.02 -9.46
N ILE A 30 10.82 -14.61 -8.19
CA ILE A 30 10.92 -15.54 -7.04
C ILE A 30 9.77 -16.55 -7.09
N ILE A 31 8.53 -16.10 -7.25
CA ILE A 31 7.37 -16.99 -7.34
C ILE A 31 7.50 -17.91 -8.56
N GLY A 32 7.88 -17.38 -9.72
CA GLY A 32 8.10 -18.17 -10.92
C GLY A 32 9.16 -19.27 -10.76
N CYS A 33 10.28 -18.98 -10.08
CA CYS A 33 11.30 -19.96 -9.75
C CYS A 33 10.75 -21.05 -8.82
N VAL A 34 10.03 -20.68 -7.76
CA VAL A 34 9.40 -21.64 -6.84
C VAL A 34 8.40 -22.53 -7.58
N MET A 35 7.58 -21.97 -8.46
CA MET A 35 6.62 -22.71 -9.28
C MET A 35 7.31 -23.71 -10.21
N ARG A 36 8.42 -23.31 -10.82
CA ARG A 36 9.16 -24.16 -11.79
C ARG A 36 9.92 -25.31 -11.12
N PHE A 37 10.58 -25.04 -9.99
CA PHE A 37 11.46 -26.01 -9.34
C PHE A 37 10.77 -26.79 -8.22
N GLY A 38 9.96 -26.11 -7.40
CA GLY A 38 9.25 -26.73 -6.28
C GLY A 38 7.96 -27.44 -6.68
N ARG A 39 7.34 -27.05 -7.81
CA ARG A 39 6.03 -27.52 -8.29
C ARG A 39 4.99 -27.65 -7.15
N PRO A 40 4.77 -26.59 -6.35
CA PRO A 40 3.78 -26.61 -5.29
C PRO A 40 2.36 -26.67 -5.88
N ASP A 41 1.43 -27.24 -5.11
CA ASP A 41 0.00 -27.25 -5.44
C ASP A 41 -0.71 -25.91 -5.12
N THR A 42 -0.02 -25.01 -4.41
CA THR A 42 -0.55 -23.73 -3.92
C THR A 42 0.37 -22.56 -4.31
N SER A 43 -0.24 -21.39 -4.56
CA SER A 43 0.44 -20.12 -4.82
C SER A 43 -0.31 -18.99 -4.12
N VAL A 44 0.32 -17.82 -4.01
CA VAL A 44 -0.23 -16.63 -3.36
C VAL A 44 -0.16 -15.43 -4.31
N THR A 45 -1.24 -14.69 -4.46
CA THR A 45 -1.21 -13.35 -5.06
C THR A 45 -0.94 -12.32 -3.98
N VAL A 46 0.23 -11.70 -4.03
CA VAL A 46 0.71 -10.75 -3.01
C VAL A 46 0.52 -9.30 -3.47
N SER A 47 0.36 -9.09 -4.77
CA SER A 47 0.44 -7.78 -5.40
C SER A 47 -0.71 -6.84 -5.01
N CYS A 48 -1.90 -7.39 -4.78
CA CYS A 48 -3.12 -6.63 -4.50
C CYS A 48 -3.12 -5.89 -3.15
N ILE A 49 -2.31 -6.31 -2.17
CA ILE A 49 -2.13 -5.60 -0.88
C ILE A 49 -0.79 -4.87 -0.86
N LEU A 50 0.26 -5.49 -1.38
CA LEU A 50 1.62 -4.98 -1.23
C LEU A 50 1.84 -3.66 -2.00
N PHE A 51 1.41 -3.57 -3.26
CA PHE A 51 1.71 -2.38 -4.07
C PHE A 51 0.99 -1.11 -3.64
N PRO A 52 -0.29 -1.14 -3.21
CA PRO A 52 -0.91 0.04 -2.61
C PRO A 52 -0.09 0.58 -1.43
N ILE A 53 0.42 -0.32 -0.58
CA ILE A 53 1.22 0.07 0.59
C ILE A 53 2.55 0.66 0.14
N VAL A 54 3.28 -0.03 -0.74
CA VAL A 54 4.60 0.42 -1.26
C VAL A 54 4.46 1.75 -2.01
N GLY A 55 3.47 1.88 -2.88
CA GLY A 55 3.16 3.11 -3.59
C GLY A 55 2.79 4.25 -2.65
N GLY A 56 1.95 3.97 -1.64
CA GLY A 56 1.59 4.92 -0.59
C GLY A 56 2.79 5.43 0.21
N PHE A 57 3.71 4.53 0.61
CA PHE A 57 4.95 4.93 1.29
C PHE A 57 5.87 5.75 0.40
N THR A 58 6.04 5.33 -0.86
CA THR A 58 6.86 6.07 -1.83
C THR A 58 6.30 7.48 -2.03
N ALA A 59 4.97 7.59 -2.16
CA ALA A 59 4.27 8.87 -2.31
C ALA A 59 4.36 9.75 -1.05
N LEU A 60 4.33 9.14 0.14
CA LEU A 60 4.56 9.86 1.39
C LEU A 60 5.96 10.47 1.42
N VAL A 61 7.00 9.69 1.07
CA VAL A 61 8.40 10.16 1.05
C VAL A 61 8.62 11.25 0.01
N ALA A 62 8.05 11.11 -1.18
CA ALA A 62 8.05 12.16 -2.19
C ALA A 62 7.34 13.42 -1.69
N GLY A 63 6.19 13.27 -1.02
CA GLY A 63 5.45 14.37 -0.43
C GLY A 63 6.25 15.17 0.60
N ILE A 64 7.03 14.50 1.43
CA ILE A 64 7.96 15.16 2.36
C ILE A 64 8.98 16.01 1.59
N SER A 65 9.53 15.45 0.52
CA SER A 65 10.55 16.10 -0.32
C SER A 65 9.99 17.32 -1.04
N HIS A 66 8.75 17.26 -1.54
CA HIS A 66 8.07 18.38 -2.19
C HIS A 66 7.85 19.56 -1.24
N VAL A 67 7.53 19.28 0.03
CA VAL A 67 7.38 20.35 1.05
C VAL A 67 8.75 20.91 1.45
N GLY A 68 9.78 20.07 1.55
CA GLY A 68 11.12 20.51 1.95
C GLY A 68 11.85 21.32 0.86
N VAL A 69 11.72 20.90 -0.40
CA VAL A 69 12.51 21.43 -1.52
C VAL A 69 11.65 22.29 -2.44
N SER A 70 10.61 21.72 -3.05
CA SER A 70 9.82 22.37 -4.10
C SER A 70 9.05 23.59 -3.57
N PHE A 71 8.50 23.50 -2.35
CA PHE A 71 7.82 24.62 -1.70
C PHE A 71 8.80 25.77 -1.39
N ASP A 72 9.96 25.48 -0.80
CA ASP A 72 10.95 26.49 -0.44
C ASP A 72 11.55 27.16 -1.67
N GLN A 73 11.86 26.38 -2.71
CA GLN A 73 12.29 26.91 -4.01
C GLN A 73 11.23 27.83 -4.62
N ALA A 74 9.95 27.44 -4.61
CA ALA A 74 8.87 28.27 -5.14
C ALA A 74 8.76 29.63 -4.40
N LEU A 75 8.97 29.64 -3.09
CA LEU A 75 9.02 30.89 -2.31
C LEU A 75 10.24 31.74 -2.67
N ARG A 76 11.41 31.14 -2.86
CA ARG A 76 12.63 31.84 -3.29
C ARG A 76 12.49 32.47 -4.69
N PHE A 77 11.72 31.85 -5.58
CA PHE A 77 11.39 32.41 -6.89
C PHE A 77 10.28 33.48 -6.86
N GLY A 78 9.88 33.95 -5.68
CA GLY A 78 8.91 35.05 -5.53
C GLY A 78 7.45 34.66 -5.76
N GLN A 79 7.12 33.36 -5.76
CA GLN A 79 5.71 32.96 -5.79
C GLN A 79 4.99 33.27 -4.48
N THR A 80 3.69 33.52 -4.57
CA THR A 80 2.85 33.68 -3.37
C THR A 80 2.73 32.35 -2.65
N ARG A 81 2.73 32.39 -1.30
CA ARG A 81 2.63 31.18 -0.44
C ARG A 81 1.42 30.31 -0.77
N LYS A 82 0.28 30.93 -1.09
CA LYS A 82 -0.95 30.23 -1.49
C LYS A 82 -0.76 29.44 -2.79
N ARG A 83 -0.07 30.03 -3.77
CA ARG A 83 0.19 29.39 -5.06
C ARG A 83 1.23 28.28 -4.93
N ALA A 84 2.30 28.52 -4.19
CA ALA A 84 3.31 27.49 -3.89
C ALA A 84 2.69 26.29 -3.17
N LEU A 85 1.87 26.52 -2.14
CA LEU A 85 1.16 25.46 -1.42
C LEU A 85 0.19 24.68 -2.31
N GLY A 86 -0.58 25.38 -3.14
CA GLY A 86 -1.50 24.74 -4.08
C GLY A 86 -0.78 23.87 -5.10
N LEU A 87 0.39 24.32 -5.57
CA LEU A 87 1.23 23.55 -6.49
C LEU A 87 1.83 22.32 -5.82
N THR A 88 2.38 22.43 -4.61
CA THR A 88 2.95 21.28 -3.90
C THR A 88 1.89 20.26 -3.54
N LEU A 89 0.74 20.70 -3.03
CA LEU A 89 -0.37 19.80 -2.69
C LEU A 89 -0.95 19.13 -3.93
N GLY A 90 -1.11 19.87 -5.03
CA GLY A 90 -1.55 19.31 -6.31
C GLY A 90 -0.57 18.30 -6.90
N LEU A 91 0.74 18.56 -6.75
CA LEU A 91 1.79 17.64 -7.20
C LEU A 91 1.81 16.36 -6.36
N CYS A 92 1.81 16.47 -5.03
CA CYS A 92 1.73 15.32 -4.12
C CYS A 92 0.48 14.47 -4.41
N ALA A 93 -0.68 15.10 -4.61
CA ALA A 93 -1.91 14.40 -4.93
C ALA A 93 -1.84 13.69 -6.30
N PHE A 94 -1.27 14.34 -7.31
CA PHE A 94 -1.10 13.73 -8.64
C PHE A 94 -0.19 12.50 -8.60
N GLU A 95 0.97 12.62 -7.95
CA GLU A 95 1.92 11.52 -7.83
C GLU A 95 1.38 10.37 -6.98
N SER A 96 0.70 10.68 -5.87
CA SER A 96 0.03 9.65 -5.04
C SER A 96 -1.03 8.89 -5.83
N ALA A 97 -1.81 9.60 -6.66
CA ALA A 97 -2.80 8.97 -7.52
C ALA A 97 -2.14 8.11 -8.61
N PHE A 98 -1.00 8.56 -9.16
CA PHE A 98 -0.23 7.78 -10.12
C PHE A 98 0.34 6.50 -9.51
N ALA A 99 0.96 6.58 -8.32
CA ALA A 99 1.49 5.42 -7.60
C ALA A 99 0.40 4.38 -7.33
N LEU A 100 -0.77 4.80 -6.83
CA LEU A 100 -1.89 3.89 -6.62
C LEU A 100 -2.44 3.32 -7.93
N ALA A 101 -2.54 4.13 -8.99
CA ALA A 101 -2.98 3.61 -10.30
C ALA A 101 -2.00 2.58 -10.85
N LEU A 102 -0.68 2.81 -10.69
CA LEU A 102 0.36 1.86 -11.08
C LEU A 102 0.28 0.56 -10.27
N GLY A 103 0.15 0.65 -8.94
CA GLY A 103 -0.03 -0.52 -8.08
C GLY A 103 -1.28 -1.33 -8.44
N GLY A 104 -2.39 -0.66 -8.78
CA GLY A 104 -3.60 -1.30 -9.30
C GLY A 104 -3.38 -2.00 -10.64
N LEU A 105 -2.62 -1.37 -11.55
CA LEU A 105 -2.26 -1.97 -12.83
C LEU A 105 -1.35 -3.19 -12.65
N LEU A 106 -0.35 -3.12 -11.78
CA LEU A 106 0.55 -4.24 -11.48
C LEU A 106 -0.20 -5.40 -10.80
N ALA A 107 -1.14 -5.10 -9.91
CA ALA A 107 -2.03 -6.11 -9.32
C ALA A 107 -2.93 -6.79 -10.37
N ALA A 108 -3.45 -6.03 -11.34
CA ALA A 108 -4.19 -6.60 -12.47
C ALA A 108 -3.28 -7.47 -13.36
N VAL A 109 -2.06 -7.01 -13.64
CA VAL A 109 -1.07 -7.77 -14.41
C VAL A 109 -0.74 -9.11 -13.71
N GLU A 110 -0.53 -9.12 -12.39
CA GLU A 110 -0.33 -10.37 -11.65
C GLU A 110 -1.51 -11.32 -11.85
N ARG A 111 -2.73 -10.80 -11.62
CA ARG A 111 -3.96 -11.60 -11.65
C ARG A 111 -4.25 -12.20 -13.01
N PHE A 112 -3.98 -11.46 -14.09
CA PHE A 112 -4.34 -11.89 -15.44
C PHE A 112 -3.19 -12.58 -16.19
N LEU A 113 -1.93 -12.26 -15.91
CA LEU A 113 -0.78 -12.78 -16.66
C LEU A 113 0.10 -13.72 -15.83
N CYS A 114 0.40 -13.37 -14.58
CA CYS A 114 1.32 -14.15 -13.75
C CYS A 114 0.67 -15.43 -13.23
N VAL A 115 -0.57 -15.36 -12.75
CA VAL A 115 -1.37 -16.50 -12.30
C VAL A 115 -1.44 -17.65 -13.33
N PRO A 116 -1.87 -17.44 -14.58
CA PRO A 116 -1.90 -18.52 -15.57
C PRO A 116 -0.49 -18.99 -15.95
N LEU A 117 0.51 -18.12 -15.90
CA LEU A 117 1.91 -18.49 -16.14
C LEU A 117 2.44 -19.41 -15.04
N TRP A 118 2.13 -19.15 -13.78
CA TRP A 118 2.50 -20.00 -12.65
C TRP A 118 1.90 -21.39 -12.75
N ALA A 119 0.60 -21.48 -13.08
CA ALA A 119 -0.09 -22.75 -13.28
C ALA A 119 0.58 -23.60 -14.37
N ARG A 120 1.04 -22.96 -15.46
CA ARG A 120 1.81 -23.66 -16.51
C ARG A 120 3.19 -24.08 -16.03
N LEU A 121 3.88 -23.23 -15.26
CA LEU A 121 5.23 -23.52 -14.76
C LEU A 121 5.26 -24.69 -13.78
N SER A 122 4.23 -24.83 -12.94
CA SER A 122 4.06 -25.93 -11.99
C SER A 122 3.57 -27.23 -12.63
N GLY A 123 3.17 -27.20 -13.91
CA GLY A 123 2.67 -28.37 -14.63
C GLY A 123 1.19 -28.68 -14.37
N MET A 124 0.42 -27.68 -13.93
CA MET A 124 -1.00 -27.78 -13.67
C MET A 124 -1.83 -27.44 -14.92
N ASN A 125 -3.01 -28.06 -14.99
CA ASN A 125 -3.93 -27.92 -16.14
C ASN A 125 -4.90 -26.74 -15.98
N GLY A 126 -5.00 -26.19 -14.77
CA GLY A 126 -5.88 -25.07 -14.45
C GLY A 126 -5.49 -24.40 -13.13
N TRP A 127 -6.24 -23.36 -12.77
CA TRP A 127 -6.06 -22.62 -11.53
C TRP A 127 -7.41 -22.15 -11.00
N VAL A 128 -7.50 -21.96 -9.69
CA VAL A 128 -8.67 -21.48 -8.98
C VAL A 128 -8.24 -20.41 -7.97
N MET A 129 -9.00 -19.31 -7.88
CA MET A 129 -8.79 -18.25 -6.89
C MET A 129 -9.47 -18.65 -5.59
N GLY A 130 -8.72 -18.62 -4.49
CA GLY A 130 -9.12 -19.16 -3.22
C GLY A 130 -9.71 -18.11 -2.27
N GLY A 131 -10.98 -18.31 -1.93
CA GLY A 131 -11.41 -18.47 -0.53
C GLY A 131 -11.32 -19.94 -0.06
N SER A 132 -10.44 -20.72 -0.68
CA SER A 132 -10.30 -22.17 -0.53
C SER A 132 -9.23 -22.51 0.50
N GLY A 133 -9.62 -23.06 1.64
CA GLY A 133 -8.72 -23.74 2.59
C GLY A 133 -8.89 -25.26 2.54
N VAL A 134 -8.04 -25.99 3.28
CA VAL A 134 -8.35 -27.38 3.66
C VAL A 134 -9.49 -27.31 4.67
N MET A 135 -10.70 -27.61 4.22
CA MET A 135 -11.87 -27.69 5.09
C MET A 135 -11.95 -29.13 5.63
N GLU A 136 -11.72 -29.32 6.93
CA GLU A 136 -12.15 -30.54 7.61
C GLU A 136 -13.64 -30.43 7.88
N PHE A 137 -14.45 -31.16 7.09
CA PHE A 137 -15.89 -31.24 7.36
C PHE A 137 -16.11 -32.12 8.58
N ALA A 138 -16.85 -31.60 9.57
CA ALA A 138 -17.34 -32.40 10.68
C ALA A 138 -18.09 -33.63 10.15
N VAL A 139 -17.94 -34.76 10.83
CA VAL A 139 -18.55 -36.04 10.44
C VAL A 139 -20.05 -35.86 10.25
N SER A 140 -20.52 -35.98 9.01
CA SER A 140 -21.95 -36.00 8.70
C SER A 140 -22.55 -37.33 9.20
N PRO A 141 -23.77 -37.36 9.78
CA PRO A 141 -24.37 -38.59 10.26
C PRO A 141 -24.52 -39.60 9.09
N GLY A 142 -23.77 -40.70 9.13
CA GLY A 142 -23.81 -41.77 8.13
C GLY A 142 -22.56 -41.94 7.26
N HIS A 143 -21.45 -41.24 7.53
CA HIS A 143 -20.14 -41.55 6.96
C HIS A 143 -19.12 -41.79 8.07
N ASP A 144 -18.44 -42.94 8.06
CA ASP A 144 -17.54 -43.40 9.14
C ASP A 144 -16.18 -42.68 9.17
N ALA A 145 -15.94 -41.73 8.26
CA ALA A 145 -14.72 -40.92 8.21
C ALA A 145 -15.04 -39.46 7.81
N PRO A 146 -14.32 -38.47 8.37
CA PRO A 146 -14.40 -37.09 7.91
C PRO A 146 -14.02 -37.03 6.42
N ILE A 147 -14.84 -36.39 5.58
CA ILE A 147 -14.52 -36.17 4.17
C ILE A 147 -13.31 -35.24 4.13
N THR A 148 -12.14 -35.81 3.89
CA THR A 148 -10.86 -35.10 3.83
C THR A 148 -10.53 -34.87 2.35
N GLY A 149 -10.56 -33.63 1.88
CA GLY A 149 -10.28 -33.30 0.48
C GLY A 149 -10.07 -31.80 0.26
N LYS A 150 -9.28 -31.42 -0.74
CA LYS A 150 -9.16 -30.02 -1.17
C LYS A 150 -10.47 -29.64 -1.86
N ILE A 151 -11.20 -28.69 -1.30
CA ILE A 151 -12.50 -28.22 -1.78
C ILE A 151 -12.40 -26.69 -1.95
N PHE A 152 -13.04 -26.14 -2.98
CA PHE A 152 -13.09 -24.70 -3.23
C PHE A 152 -14.53 -24.21 -3.34
N GLU A 153 -14.76 -22.98 -2.91
CA GLU A 153 -16.03 -22.30 -3.11
C GLU A 153 -16.07 -21.76 -4.55
N ASN A 154 -17.04 -22.21 -5.33
CA ASN A 154 -17.25 -21.74 -6.69
C ASN A 154 -17.89 -20.33 -6.70
N MET A 155 -17.99 -19.69 -7.87
CA MET A 155 -18.61 -18.36 -8.00
C MET A 155 -20.10 -18.30 -7.61
N ALA A 156 -20.73 -19.45 -7.36
CA ALA A 156 -22.11 -19.60 -6.91
C ALA A 156 -22.21 -19.88 -5.38
N GLY A 157 -21.08 -19.89 -4.66
CA GLY A 157 -21.04 -20.16 -3.22
C GLY A 157 -21.11 -21.65 -2.84
N GLU A 158 -21.00 -22.56 -3.82
CA GLU A 158 -21.04 -24.00 -3.57
C GLU A 158 -19.63 -24.56 -3.37
N LEU A 159 -19.52 -25.49 -2.43
CA LEU A 159 -18.28 -26.20 -2.12
C LEU A 159 -18.09 -27.38 -3.07
N VAL A 160 -17.16 -27.24 -4.01
CA VAL A 160 -16.89 -28.21 -5.08
C VAL A 160 -15.51 -28.86 -4.87
N PRO A 161 -15.35 -30.18 -5.07
CA PRO A 161 -14.04 -30.82 -5.03
C PRO A 161 -13.09 -30.21 -6.06
N VAL A 162 -11.85 -29.92 -5.64
CA VAL A 162 -10.81 -29.36 -6.50
C VAL A 162 -10.43 -30.39 -7.58
N PRO A 163 -10.51 -30.07 -8.88
CA PRO A 163 -10.13 -31.01 -9.93
C PRO A 163 -8.64 -31.40 -9.83
N GLU A 164 -8.31 -32.63 -10.19
CA GLU A 164 -6.91 -33.08 -10.20
C GLU A 164 -6.04 -32.16 -11.07
N LYS A 165 -4.84 -31.81 -10.57
CA LYS A 165 -3.86 -30.91 -11.22
C LYS A 165 -4.34 -29.47 -11.41
N THR A 166 -4.89 -28.85 -10.37
CA THR A 166 -5.26 -27.43 -10.36
C THR A 166 -4.53 -26.65 -9.28
N LEU A 167 -4.07 -25.45 -9.64
CA LEU A 167 -3.31 -24.56 -8.75
C LEU A 167 -4.28 -23.77 -7.87
N ILE A 168 -4.13 -23.88 -6.56
CA ILE A 168 -4.89 -23.06 -5.62
C ILE A 168 -4.16 -21.74 -5.41
N ILE A 169 -4.87 -20.62 -5.54
CA ILE A 169 -4.28 -19.28 -5.46
C ILE A 169 -4.91 -18.50 -4.33
N GLU A 170 -4.17 -18.27 -3.26
CA GLU A 170 -4.65 -17.46 -2.15
C GLU A 170 -4.66 -15.97 -2.54
N THR A 171 -5.82 -15.35 -2.40
CA THR A 171 -6.01 -13.94 -2.75
C THR A 171 -6.08 -13.06 -1.53
N PHE A 172 -5.04 -12.24 -1.36
CA PHE A 172 -5.02 -11.16 -0.40
C PHE A 172 -5.42 -9.88 -1.12
N THR A 173 -6.66 -9.43 -0.96
CA THR A 173 -7.16 -8.21 -1.59
C THR A 173 -7.56 -7.18 -0.56
N LEU A 174 -7.26 -5.92 -0.85
CA LEU A 174 -7.65 -4.79 -0.02
C LEU A 174 -8.96 -4.20 -0.53
N ASP A 175 -9.94 -3.98 0.34
CA ASP A 175 -11.18 -3.31 -0.02
C ASP A 175 -10.92 -1.90 -0.57
N TRP A 176 -11.81 -1.43 -1.44
CA TRP A 176 -11.66 -0.17 -2.17
C TRP A 176 -11.42 1.06 -1.25
N TYR A 177 -12.02 1.10 -0.06
CA TYR A 177 -11.89 2.24 0.85
C TYR A 177 -10.48 2.39 1.42
N TRP A 178 -9.72 1.29 1.53
CA TRP A 178 -8.32 1.36 1.98
C TRP A 178 -7.42 2.03 0.96
N TRP A 179 -7.72 1.94 -0.34
CA TRP A 179 -6.97 2.67 -1.37
C TRP A 179 -7.11 4.18 -1.19
N LEU A 180 -8.33 4.63 -0.88
CA LEU A 180 -8.58 6.04 -0.56
C LEU A 180 -7.93 6.46 0.76
N LEU A 181 -7.92 5.57 1.75
CA LEU A 181 -7.23 5.83 3.01
C LEU A 181 -5.71 5.98 2.79
N ILE A 182 -5.10 5.08 2.02
CA ILE A 182 -3.67 5.16 1.67
C ILE A 182 -3.37 6.46 0.93
N PHE A 183 -4.23 6.85 -0.03
CA PHE A 183 -4.10 8.12 -0.73
C PHE A 183 -4.11 9.31 0.25
N ALA A 184 -5.11 9.35 1.15
CA ALA A 184 -5.25 10.42 2.13
C ALA A 184 -4.05 10.46 3.09
N LEU A 185 -3.57 9.30 3.54
CA LEU A 185 -2.42 9.16 4.43
C LEU A 185 -1.10 9.54 3.73
N ALA A 186 -0.92 9.20 2.46
CA ALA A 186 0.28 9.54 1.70
C ALA A 186 0.37 11.06 1.51
N VAL A 187 -0.70 11.69 1.00
CA VAL A 187 -0.74 13.13 0.77
C VAL A 187 -0.70 13.89 2.11
N GLY A 188 -1.59 13.57 3.04
CA GLY A 188 -1.67 14.28 4.30
C GLY A 188 -0.46 14.02 5.20
N GLY A 189 0.02 12.78 5.27
CA GLY A 189 1.22 12.41 6.02
C GLY A 189 2.46 13.08 5.47
N GLY A 190 2.64 13.11 4.14
CA GLY A 190 3.74 13.83 3.49
C GLY A 190 3.72 15.32 3.82
N MET A 191 2.54 15.94 3.80
CA MET A 191 2.36 17.37 4.16
C MET A 191 2.65 17.64 5.63
N ILE A 192 2.16 16.79 6.54
CA ILE A 192 2.37 16.92 7.99
C ILE A 192 3.86 16.80 8.30
N VAL A 193 4.48 15.72 7.86
CA VAL A 193 5.90 15.44 8.11
C VAL A 193 6.79 16.50 7.48
N GLY A 194 6.50 16.87 6.23
CA GLY A 194 7.18 17.95 5.53
C GLY A 194 7.12 19.28 6.28
N ALA A 195 5.94 19.68 6.77
CA ALA A 195 5.77 20.92 7.52
C ALA A 195 6.48 20.89 8.89
N VAL A 196 6.47 19.76 9.59
CA VAL A 196 7.21 19.56 10.84
C VAL A 196 8.71 19.72 10.60
N LEU A 197 9.25 19.07 9.57
CA LEU A 197 10.66 19.17 9.21
C LEU A 197 11.05 20.57 8.75
N GLN A 198 10.22 21.23 7.95
CA GLN A 198 10.47 22.60 7.52
C GLN A 198 10.53 23.57 8.72
N ARG A 199 9.65 23.40 9.71
CA ARG A 199 9.57 24.29 10.87
C ARG A 199 10.65 24.04 11.92
N PHE A 200 10.90 22.76 12.24
CA PHE A 200 11.76 22.37 13.37
C PHE A 200 13.12 21.81 12.94
N GLY A 201 13.37 21.64 11.64
CA GLY A 201 14.61 21.09 11.11
C GLY A 201 14.90 19.68 11.66
N GLY A 202 16.16 19.41 12.00
CA GLY A 202 16.58 18.12 12.56
C GLY A 202 15.88 17.72 13.86
N LYS A 203 15.38 18.68 14.66
CA LYS A 203 14.58 18.39 15.86
C LYS A 203 13.21 17.82 15.50
N GLY A 204 12.63 18.23 14.38
CA GLY A 204 11.38 17.68 13.86
C GLY A 204 11.50 16.19 13.54
N GLY A 205 12.66 15.76 13.02
CA GLY A 205 12.94 14.35 12.76
C GLY A 205 12.87 13.48 14.02
N TRP A 206 13.41 13.97 15.14
CA TRP A 206 13.31 13.28 16.44
C TRP A 206 11.87 13.20 16.96
N ILE A 207 11.05 14.22 16.72
CA ILE A 207 9.62 14.22 17.08
C ILE A 207 8.87 13.15 16.29
N ILE A 208 9.09 13.09 14.97
CA ILE A 208 8.46 12.09 14.09
C ILE A 208 8.89 10.68 14.50
N TRP A 209 10.19 10.48 14.73
CA TRP A 209 10.72 9.21 15.20
C TRP A 209 10.05 8.78 16.51
N GLY A 210 9.95 9.69 17.48
CA GLY A 210 9.29 9.41 18.76
C GLY A 210 7.83 9.01 18.59
N ILE A 211 7.07 9.72 17.76
CA ILE A 211 5.66 9.41 17.49
C ILE A 211 5.50 8.04 16.81
N CYS A 212 6.40 7.66 15.91
CA CYS A 212 6.32 6.37 15.21
C CYS A 212 6.80 5.19 16.06
N VAL A 213 7.88 5.36 16.84
CA VAL A 213 8.57 4.26 17.51
C VAL A 213 8.09 4.03 18.94
N VAL A 214 7.77 5.08 19.69
CA VAL A 214 7.33 4.95 21.09
C VAL A 214 6.07 4.09 21.23
N PRO A 215 5.02 4.24 20.39
CA PRO A 215 3.84 3.37 20.48
C PRO A 215 4.17 1.89 20.21
N MET A 216 5.08 1.60 19.29
CA MET A 216 5.51 0.23 18.99
C MET A 216 6.24 -0.40 20.18
N LEU A 217 7.12 0.36 20.83
CA LEU A 217 7.81 -0.10 22.05
C LEU A 217 6.84 -0.29 23.21
N LEU A 218 5.88 0.62 23.38
CA LEU A 218 4.86 0.51 24.43
C LEU A 218 3.95 -0.72 24.23
N LEU A 219 3.58 -1.05 22.99
CA LEU A 219 2.82 -2.26 22.67
C LEU A 219 3.56 -3.56 23.03
N GLN A 220 4.90 -3.58 22.90
CA GLN A 220 5.70 -4.73 23.31
C GLN A 220 5.81 -4.87 24.83
N ILE A 221 5.81 -3.75 25.57
CA ILE A 221 5.97 -3.75 27.03
C ILE A 221 4.62 -3.97 27.75
N PHE A 222 3.51 -3.44 27.22
CA PHE A 222 2.18 -3.50 27.86
C PHE A 222 1.08 -4.01 26.92
N PRO A 223 1.09 -5.31 26.56
CA PRO A 223 0.20 -5.86 25.53
C PRO A 223 -1.28 -5.93 25.92
N ARG A 224 -1.63 -6.05 27.22
CA ARG A 224 -3.03 -6.24 27.65
C ARG A 224 -3.83 -4.94 27.86
N GLU A 225 -3.19 -3.89 28.37
CA GLU A 225 -3.82 -2.59 28.67
C GLU A 225 -4.15 -1.79 27.39
N LEU A 226 -3.33 -1.95 26.34
CA LEU A 226 -3.50 -1.19 25.09
C LEU A 226 -4.55 -1.79 24.15
N VAL A 227 -4.81 -3.11 24.20
CA VAL A 227 -5.85 -3.77 23.38
C VAL A 227 -7.25 -3.25 23.71
N SER A 228 -7.54 -2.98 24.99
CA SER A 228 -8.79 -2.35 25.42
C SER A 228 -8.93 -0.88 24.97
N SER A 229 -7.82 -0.25 24.58
CA SER A 229 -7.77 1.16 24.17
C SER A 229 -7.79 1.34 22.64
N VAL A 230 -7.75 0.25 21.87
CA VAL A 230 -7.69 0.29 20.38
C VAL A 230 -8.94 0.93 19.78
N GLU A 231 -10.13 0.70 20.37
CA GLU A 231 -11.38 1.31 19.93
C GLU A 231 -11.36 2.85 20.03
N LEU A 232 -10.64 3.39 21.01
CA LEU A 232 -10.47 4.84 21.21
C LEU A 232 -9.25 5.38 20.45
N MET A 233 -8.27 4.52 20.15
CA MET A 233 -7.04 4.90 19.45
C MET A 233 -7.30 5.31 17.99
N VAL A 234 -8.12 4.56 17.25
CA VAL A 234 -8.44 4.88 15.85
C VAL A 234 -9.07 6.27 15.69
N PRO A 235 -10.15 6.64 16.41
CA PRO A 235 -10.73 7.97 16.29
C PRO A 235 -9.78 9.07 16.77
N VAL A 236 -8.97 8.83 17.81
CA VAL A 236 -7.97 9.80 18.26
C VAL A 236 -6.90 10.04 17.19
N LEU A 237 -6.39 8.98 16.54
CA LEU A 237 -5.44 9.11 15.44
C LEU A 237 -6.04 9.86 14.26
N ALA A 238 -7.31 9.62 13.93
CA ALA A 238 -8.00 10.35 12.87
C ALA A 238 -8.11 11.85 13.19
N VAL A 239 -8.48 12.20 14.43
CA VAL A 239 -8.53 13.61 14.89
C VAL A 239 -7.15 14.24 14.86
N LEU A 240 -6.13 13.56 15.37
CA LEU A 240 -4.74 14.04 15.33
C LEU A 240 -4.23 14.24 13.90
N PHE A 241 -4.59 13.35 12.99
CA PHE A 241 -4.24 13.46 11.58
C PHE A 241 -4.89 14.70 10.93
N VAL A 242 -6.19 14.90 11.13
CA VAL A 242 -6.91 16.07 10.60
C VAL A 242 -6.36 17.36 11.20
N ALA A 243 -6.17 17.41 12.53
CA ALA A 243 -5.60 18.57 13.21
C ALA A 243 -4.17 18.87 12.73
N GLY A 244 -3.33 17.83 12.60
CA GLY A 244 -1.99 17.92 12.06
C GLY A 244 -1.96 18.42 10.62
N PHE A 245 -2.89 17.95 9.79
CA PHE A 245 -3.02 18.39 8.41
C PHE A 245 -3.43 19.87 8.32
N LEU A 246 -4.46 20.29 9.07
CA LEU A 246 -4.88 21.69 9.13
C LEU A 246 -3.75 22.60 9.64
N TRP A 247 -3.03 22.14 10.68
CA TRP A 247 -1.86 22.85 11.19
C TRP A 247 -0.74 22.93 10.14
N SER A 248 -0.51 21.88 9.35
CA SER A 248 0.52 21.87 8.30
C SER A 248 0.22 22.93 7.23
N LEU A 249 -1.04 23.02 6.79
CA LEU A 249 -1.49 24.02 5.83
C LEU A 249 -1.31 25.44 6.39
N TRP A 250 -1.76 25.67 7.64
CA TRP A 250 -1.60 26.97 8.29
C TRP A 250 -0.12 27.34 8.47
N SER A 251 0.71 26.38 8.91
CA SER A 251 2.14 26.58 9.14
C SER A 251 2.87 26.93 7.83
N LEU A 252 2.55 26.24 6.73
CA LEU A 252 3.13 26.52 5.41
C LEU A 252 2.70 27.89 4.87
N LEU A 253 1.44 28.29 5.07
CA LEU A 253 0.96 29.63 4.69
C LEU A 253 1.64 30.77 5.46
N HIS A 254 2.18 30.48 6.64
CA HIS A 254 2.88 31.44 7.49
C HIS A 254 4.39 31.18 7.57
N ALA A 255 4.92 30.32 6.70
CA ALA A 255 6.34 29.98 6.71
C ALA A 255 7.22 31.23 6.47
N VAL A 256 8.22 31.39 7.33
CA VAL A 256 9.25 32.41 7.19
C VAL A 256 10.28 31.89 6.19
N VAL A 257 10.50 32.62 5.10
CA VAL A 257 11.56 32.30 4.14
C VAL A 257 12.89 32.52 4.87
N ARG A 258 13.61 31.44 5.16
CA ARG A 258 14.97 31.55 5.69
C ARG A 258 15.89 31.81 4.49
N SER A 259 16.50 33.00 4.48
CA SER A 259 17.55 33.40 3.53
C SER A 259 18.76 32.49 3.61
#